data_AF-A0A3N2DKC4-F1
#
_entry.id   AF-A0A3N2DKC4-F1
#
_cell.length_a   1.000
_cell.length_b   1.000
_cell.length_c   1.000
_cell.angle_alpha   90.00
_cell.angle_beta   90.00
_cell.angle_gamma   90.00
#
_symmetry.space_group_name_H-M   'P 1'
#
loop_
_entity.id
_entity.type
_entity.pdbx_description
1 polymer ?
#
loop_
_entity_poly.entity_id
_entity_poly.type
_entity_poly.pdbx_seq_one_letter_code
_entity_poly.pdbx_strand_id
1 'polypeptide(L)'
;MKSITLFDAVGGESKFIELCEHFYNKVLADPLLAQLFDRPEEDHAGRLAAWFTEVFGGPARHTETRGGFSTMVRSHYGLKITAPQREAWLEYMKQSTTELNWSQQTSDALIGYLNQHSKFSVRDSHAYPKDQPTGKTS
;
A
#
# COMPACT_ATOMS: atom_id res chain seq x y z
N MET A 1 -10.67 -25.77 -13.17
CA MET A 1 -11.22 -25.05 -12.00
C MET A 1 -10.53 -23.70 -11.92
N LYS A 2 -11.28 -22.60 -11.78
CA LYS A 2 -10.68 -21.26 -11.60
C LYS A 2 -10.10 -21.22 -10.18
N SER A 3 -8.82 -20.90 -10.03
CA SER A 3 -8.21 -20.68 -8.72
C SER A 3 -8.91 -19.50 -8.05
N ILE A 4 -9.32 -19.65 -6.79
CA ILE A 4 -9.90 -18.56 -5.99
C ILE A 4 -8.84 -17.47 -5.84
N THR A 5 -9.19 -16.24 -6.21
CA THR A 5 -8.31 -15.08 -6.03
C THR A 5 -8.35 -14.62 -4.58
N LEU A 6 -7.34 -13.85 -4.13
CA LEU A 6 -7.41 -13.29 -2.78
C LEU A 6 -8.60 -12.31 -2.65
N PHE A 7 -8.94 -11.59 -3.71
CA PHE A 7 -10.15 -10.77 -3.79
C PHE A 7 -11.43 -11.57 -3.52
N ASP A 8 -11.59 -12.73 -4.17
CA ASP A 8 -12.73 -13.61 -3.93
C ASP A 8 -12.73 -14.16 -2.51
N ALA A 9 -11.56 -14.55 -1.99
CA ALA A 9 -11.39 -15.15 -0.67
C ALA A 9 -11.74 -14.18 0.48
N VAL A 10 -11.46 -12.89 0.33
CA VAL A 10 -11.82 -11.87 1.33
C VAL A 10 -13.27 -11.41 1.22
N GLY A 11 -13.97 -11.70 0.12
CA GLY A 11 -15.34 -11.23 -0.11
C GLY A 11 -15.43 -9.89 -0.83
N GLY A 12 -14.39 -9.53 -1.60
CA GLY A 12 -14.40 -8.39 -2.52
C GLY A 12 -13.82 -7.09 -1.97
N GLU A 13 -14.09 -6.00 -2.71
CA GLU A 13 -13.46 -4.68 -2.55
C GLU A 13 -13.69 -4.05 -1.16
N SER A 14 -14.87 -4.23 -0.57
CA SER A 14 -15.20 -3.67 0.74
C SER A 14 -14.22 -4.13 1.82
N LYS A 15 -13.71 -5.36 1.75
CA LYS A 15 -12.72 -5.85 2.72
C LYS A 15 -11.34 -5.26 2.54
N PHE A 16 -10.95 -4.87 1.32
CA PHE A 16 -9.73 -4.10 1.13
C PHE A 16 -9.87 -2.66 1.63
N ILE A 17 -11.05 -2.06 1.51
CA ILE A 17 -11.34 -0.74 2.09
C ILE A 17 -11.21 -0.80 3.62
N GLU A 18 -11.93 -1.73 4.27
CA GLU A 18 -11.84 -1.94 5.72
C GLU A 18 -10.39 -2.18 6.17
N LEU A 19 -9.64 -3.03 5.46
CA LEU A 19 -8.23 -3.29 5.74
C LEU A 19 -7.39 -2.01 5.70
N CYS A 20 -7.56 -1.20 4.66
CA CYS A 20 -6.80 0.02 4.50
C CYS A 20 -7.18 1.06 5.55
N GLU A 21 -8.46 1.20 5.93
CA GLU A 21 -8.89 2.09 7.01
C GLU A 21 -8.26 1.70 8.36
N HIS A 22 -8.34 0.42 8.73
CA HIS A 22 -7.71 -0.10 9.95
C HIS A 22 -6.21 0.14 10.00
N PHE A 23 -5.55 0.00 8.86
CA PHE A 23 -4.14 0.24 8.71
C PHE A 23 -3.78 1.72 8.79
N TYR A 24 -4.52 2.58 8.09
CA TYR A 24 -4.24 4.02 8.07
C TYR A 24 -4.38 4.64 9.46
N ASN A 25 -5.37 4.20 10.24
CA ASN A 25 -5.51 4.61 11.64
C ASN A 25 -4.26 4.33 12.48
N LYS A 26 -3.53 3.24 12.20
CA LYS A 26 -2.32 2.86 12.93
C LYS A 26 -1.11 3.65 12.45
N VAL A 27 -0.88 3.71 11.14
CA VAL A 27 0.33 4.37 10.62
C VAL A 27 0.31 5.88 10.79
N LEU A 28 -0.87 6.50 10.81
CA LEU A 28 -1.01 7.93 11.12
C LEU A 28 -0.78 8.22 12.61
N ALA A 29 -1.01 7.24 13.49
CA ALA A 29 -0.74 7.36 14.92
C ALA A 29 0.71 7.03 15.29
N ASP A 30 1.44 6.29 14.44
CA ASP A 30 2.84 5.94 14.66
C ASP A 30 3.79 7.05 14.17
N PRO A 31 4.55 7.73 15.06
CA PRO A 31 5.47 8.79 14.66
C PRO A 31 6.53 8.36 13.63
N LEU A 32 6.93 7.09 13.63
CA LEU A 32 7.91 6.55 12.67
C LEU A 32 7.36 6.52 11.24
N LEU A 33 6.06 6.26 11.09
CA LEU A 33 5.40 6.09 9.81
C LEU A 33 4.64 7.32 9.36
N ALA A 34 4.08 8.11 10.27
CA ALA A 34 3.26 9.28 9.97
C ALA A 34 3.97 10.25 9.00
N GLN A 35 5.28 10.43 9.16
CA GLN A 35 6.12 11.25 8.26
C GLN A 35 6.08 10.82 6.78
N LEU A 36 5.75 9.56 6.47
CA LEU A 36 5.61 9.06 5.11
C LEU A 36 4.26 9.45 4.48
N PHE A 37 3.31 9.91 5.30
CA PHE A 37 1.91 10.18 4.93
C PHE A 37 1.49 11.64 5.16
N ASP A 38 2.42 12.56 5.41
CA ASP A 38 2.22 14.00 5.70
C ASP A 38 1.59 14.83 4.56
N ARG A 39 0.96 14.20 3.55
CA ARG A 39 0.27 14.87 2.45
C ARG A 39 -1.24 14.92 2.71
N PRO A 40 -1.81 16.09 3.05
CA PRO A 40 -3.15 16.21 3.64
C PRO A 40 -4.33 16.13 2.65
N GLU A 41 -4.12 16.07 1.33
CA GLU A 41 -5.20 16.11 0.33
C GLU A 41 -5.48 14.77 -0.39
N GLU A 42 -4.87 13.67 0.05
CA GLU A 42 -5.01 12.39 -0.62
C GLU A 42 -5.84 11.40 0.24
N ASP A 43 -6.93 10.85 -0.33
CA ASP A 43 -7.60 9.66 0.21
C ASP A 43 -6.65 8.46 0.10
N HIS A 44 -5.73 8.36 1.06
CA HIS A 44 -4.69 7.36 1.05
C HIS A 44 -5.25 5.94 1.17
N ALA A 45 -6.29 5.76 1.99
CA ALA A 45 -6.94 4.47 2.22
C ALA A 45 -7.63 3.95 0.95
N GLY A 46 -8.49 4.75 0.31
CA GLY A 46 -9.17 4.35 -0.92
C GLY A 46 -8.19 4.10 -2.07
N ARG A 47 -7.12 4.90 -2.16
CA ARG A 47 -6.06 4.73 -3.17
C ARG A 47 -5.31 3.42 -3.02
N LEU A 48 -4.98 3.02 -1.79
CA LEU A 48 -4.33 1.75 -1.48
C LEU A 48 -5.30 0.58 -1.67
N ALA A 49 -6.56 0.72 -1.25
CA ALA A 49 -7.60 -0.30 -1.41
C ALA A 49 -7.87 -0.59 -2.89
N ALA A 50 -7.92 0.43 -3.75
CA ALA A 50 -8.05 0.26 -5.19
C ALA A 50 -6.85 -0.50 -5.80
N TRP A 51 -5.63 -0.18 -5.33
CA TRP A 51 -4.44 -0.90 -5.78
C TRP A 51 -4.46 -2.37 -5.35
N PHE A 52 -4.79 -2.66 -4.09
CA PHE A 52 -4.90 -4.03 -3.58
C PHE A 52 -5.99 -4.82 -4.27
N THR A 53 -7.16 -4.22 -4.46
CA THR A 53 -8.28 -4.82 -5.19
C THR A 53 -7.81 -5.31 -6.56
N GLU A 54 -7.10 -4.47 -7.31
CA GLU A 54 -6.60 -4.81 -8.64
C GLU A 54 -5.54 -5.94 -8.61
N VAL A 55 -4.49 -5.81 -7.80
CA VAL A 55 -3.39 -6.80 -7.81
C VAL A 55 -3.80 -8.16 -7.25
N PHE A 56 -4.89 -8.22 -6.48
CA PHE A 56 -5.41 -9.45 -5.88
C PHE A 56 -6.58 -10.06 -6.64
N GLY A 57 -6.87 -9.59 -7.86
CA GLY A 57 -7.78 -10.25 -8.81
C GLY A 57 -9.16 -9.60 -8.94
N GLY A 58 -9.36 -8.43 -8.33
CA GLY A 58 -10.55 -7.60 -8.51
C GLY A 58 -10.47 -6.68 -9.73
N PRO A 59 -11.45 -5.76 -9.88
CA PRO A 59 -11.50 -4.82 -11.00
C PRO A 59 -10.28 -3.89 -11.06
N ALA A 60 -9.85 -3.53 -12.27
CA ALA A 60 -8.65 -2.71 -12.53
C ALA A 60 -8.87 -1.20 -12.34
N ARG A 61 -9.63 -0.81 -11.30
CA ARG A 61 -10.00 0.60 -11.07
C ARG A 61 -8.79 1.49 -10.85
N HIS A 62 -7.73 0.99 -10.23
CA HIS A 62 -6.52 1.77 -9.99
C HIS A 62 -5.81 2.10 -11.30
N THR A 63 -5.70 1.12 -12.20
CA THR A 63 -5.17 1.35 -13.55
C THR A 63 -6.03 2.32 -14.33
N GLU A 64 -7.34 2.11 -14.37
CA GLU A 64 -8.28 2.94 -15.12
C GLU A 64 -8.29 4.41 -14.65
N THR A 65 -8.26 4.64 -13.34
CA THR A 65 -8.43 5.99 -12.77
C THR A 65 -7.11 6.68 -12.43
N ARG A 66 -6.01 5.93 -12.29
CA ARG A 66 -4.75 6.47 -11.74
C ARG A 66 -3.51 6.16 -12.55
N GLY A 67 -3.57 5.35 -13.60
CA GLY A 67 -2.39 5.04 -14.44
C GLY A 67 -1.55 3.86 -13.95
N GLY A 68 -2.12 3.03 -13.08
CA GLY A 68 -1.65 1.67 -12.81
C GLY A 68 -0.33 1.61 -12.04
N PHE A 69 0.42 0.54 -12.30
CA PHE A 69 1.68 0.24 -11.63
C PHE A 69 2.68 1.41 -11.61
N SER A 70 2.74 2.20 -12.69
CA SER A 70 3.65 3.35 -12.78
C SER A 70 3.36 4.42 -11.73
N THR A 71 2.08 4.66 -11.43
CA THR A 71 1.63 5.61 -10.42
C THR A 71 1.89 5.08 -9.01
N MET A 72 1.69 3.79 -8.78
CA MET A 72 2.07 3.15 -7.52
C MET A 72 3.57 3.33 -7.24
N VAL A 73 4.45 3.07 -8.22
CA VAL A 73 5.90 3.26 -8.05
C VAL A 73 6.23 4.72 -7.74
N ARG A 74 5.69 5.66 -8.52
CA ARG A 74 5.91 7.11 -8.31
C ARG A 74 5.45 7.60 -6.95
N SER A 75 4.43 6.97 -6.36
CA SER A 75 3.94 7.32 -5.02
C SER A 75 4.99 7.07 -3.93
N HIS A 76 6.02 6.27 -4.20
CA HIS A 76 7.10 6.00 -3.25
C HIS A 76 8.31 6.93 -3.41
N TYR A 77 8.45 7.64 -4.54
CA TYR A 77 9.63 8.46 -4.83
C TYR A 77 9.88 9.55 -3.80
N GLY A 78 11.14 9.72 -3.40
CA GLY A 78 11.58 10.71 -2.43
C GLY A 78 11.22 10.43 -0.98
N LEU A 79 10.49 9.34 -0.68
CA LEU A 79 10.10 9.00 0.70
C LEU A 79 11.28 8.50 1.54
N LYS A 80 12.38 8.03 0.93
CA LYS A 80 13.57 7.50 1.62
C LYS A 80 13.22 6.47 2.71
N ILE A 81 12.39 5.49 2.35
CA ILE A 81 11.84 4.50 3.27
C ILE A 81 12.97 3.68 3.87
N THR A 82 13.07 3.71 5.19
CA THR A 82 14.08 2.96 5.96
C THR A 82 13.62 1.52 6.24
N ALA A 83 14.56 0.65 6.62
CA ALA A 83 14.23 -0.73 7.01
C ALA A 83 13.25 -0.80 8.20
N PRO A 84 13.43 -0.02 9.30
CA PRO A 84 12.46 0.01 10.39
C PRO A 84 11.06 0.46 9.95
N GLN A 85 10.96 1.45 9.06
CA GLN A 85 9.67 1.89 8.52
C GLN A 85 9.00 0.81 7.69
N ARG A 86 9.74 0.11 6.83
CA ARG A 86 9.20 -1.02 6.06
C ARG A 86 8.70 -2.13 6.98
N GLU A 87 9.46 -2.47 8.02
CA GLU A 87 9.09 -3.51 8.99
C GLU A 87 7.83 -3.14 9.75
N ALA A 88 7.76 -1.93 10.31
CA ALA A 88 6.58 -1.43 11.01
C ALA A 88 5.34 -1.39 10.09
N TRP A 89 5.50 -0.96 8.83
CA TRP A 89 4.42 -0.95 7.85
C TRP A 89 3.84 -2.35 7.60
N LEU A 90 4.70 -3.36 7.41
CA LEU A 90 4.29 -4.75 7.21
C LEU A 90 3.60 -5.33 8.45
N GLU A 91 4.08 -4.98 9.63
CA GLU A 91 3.51 -5.41 10.89
C GLU A 91 2.10 -4.83 11.09
N TYR A 92 1.87 -3.53 10.82
CA TYR A 92 0.53 -2.96 10.92
C TYR A 92 -0.46 -3.51 9.89
N MET A 93 0.00 -3.86 8.68
CA MET A 93 -0.83 -4.60 7.72
C MET A 93 -1.29 -5.93 8.31
N LYS A 94 -0.37 -6.70 8.90
CA LYS A 94 -0.67 -8.00 9.52
C LYS A 94 -1.57 -7.88 10.75
N GLN A 95 -1.38 -6.84 11.56
CA GLN A 95 -2.28 -6.57 12.68
C GLN A 95 -3.68 -6.23 12.18
N SER A 96 -3.78 -5.45 11.09
CA SER A 96 -5.07 -5.07 10.50
C SER A 96 -5.83 -6.28 9.94
N THR A 97 -5.14 -7.26 9.32
CA THR A 97 -5.80 -8.52 8.91
C THR A 97 -6.29 -9.33 10.11
N THR A 98 -5.54 -9.31 11.23
CA THR A 98 -5.91 -10.00 12.47
C THR A 98 -7.17 -9.39 13.10
N GLU A 99 -7.24 -8.06 13.17
CA GLU A 99 -8.42 -7.33 13.69
C GLU A 99 -9.68 -7.57 12.87
N LEU A 100 -9.52 -7.73 11.54
CA LEU A 100 -10.61 -8.07 10.64
C LEU A 100 -10.95 -9.57 10.64
N ASN A 101 -10.30 -10.37 11.49
CA ASN A 101 -10.48 -11.82 11.57
C ASN A 101 -10.28 -12.53 10.23
N TRP A 102 -9.35 -12.04 9.40
CA TRP A 102 -8.99 -12.74 8.17
C TRP A 102 -8.34 -14.08 8.50
N SER A 103 -8.59 -15.09 7.67
CA SER A 103 -7.97 -16.40 7.86
C SER A 103 -6.43 -16.30 7.78
N GLN A 104 -5.74 -17.20 8.47
CA GLN A 104 -4.27 -17.26 8.42
C GLN A 104 -3.75 -17.36 6.98
N GLN A 105 -4.41 -18.18 6.15
CA GLN A 105 -4.06 -18.34 4.74
C GLN A 105 -4.20 -17.03 3.95
N THR A 106 -5.29 -16.30 4.16
CA THR A 106 -5.55 -15.00 3.52
C THR A 106 -4.52 -13.96 3.94
N SER A 107 -4.23 -13.89 5.24
CA SER A 107 -3.22 -12.99 5.80
C SER A 107 -1.83 -13.30 5.25
N ASP A 108 -1.43 -14.57 5.24
CA ASP A 108 -0.10 -14.98 4.74
C ASP A 108 0.06 -14.69 3.25
N ALA A 109 -1.00 -14.86 2.45
CA ALA A 109 -0.98 -14.50 1.03
C ALA A 109 -0.76 -13.00 0.82
N LEU A 110 -1.48 -12.15 1.54
CA LEU A 110 -1.31 -10.70 1.51
C LEU A 110 0.10 -10.30 1.95
N ILE A 111 0.52 -10.74 3.14
CA ILE A 111 1.80 -10.34 3.75
C ILE A 111 2.98 -10.89 2.94
N GLY A 112 2.89 -12.10 2.39
CA GLY A 112 3.91 -12.66 1.50
C GLY A 112 4.12 -11.79 0.26
N TYR A 113 3.03 -11.41 -0.41
CA TYR A 113 3.08 -10.50 -1.54
C TYR A 113 3.70 -9.14 -1.16
N LEU A 114 3.22 -8.51 -0.09
CA LEU A 114 3.69 -7.20 0.35
C LEU A 114 5.16 -7.22 0.80
N ASN A 115 5.58 -8.27 1.50
CA ASN A 115 6.96 -8.46 1.93
C ASN A 115 7.91 -8.54 0.73
N GLN A 116 7.52 -9.25 -0.35
CA GLN A 116 8.30 -9.29 -1.57
C GLN A 116 8.37 -7.92 -2.26
N HIS A 117 7.22 -7.27 -2.44
CA HIS A 117 7.14 -6.07 -3.27
C HIS A 117 7.64 -4.79 -2.57
N SER A 118 7.50 -4.70 -1.25
CA SER A 118 8.02 -3.58 -0.45
C SER A 118 9.54 -3.40 -0.56
N LYS A 119 10.29 -4.43 -0.97
CA LYS A 119 11.73 -4.29 -1.27
C LYS A 119 11.96 -3.37 -2.47
N PHE A 120 11.08 -3.42 -3.47
CA PHE A 120 11.10 -2.50 -4.60
C PHE A 120 10.66 -1.11 -4.17
N SER A 121 9.63 -0.99 -3.32
CA SER A 121 9.23 0.29 -2.73
C SER A 121 10.38 0.99 -2.00
N VAL A 122 11.16 0.25 -1.19
CA VAL A 122 12.36 0.80 -0.53
C VAL A 122 13.36 1.30 -1.57
N ARG A 123 13.76 0.45 -2.52
CA ARG A 123 14.70 0.83 -3.59
C ARG A 123 14.24 2.09 -4.33
N ASP A 124 12.99 2.10 -4.75
CA ASP A 124 12.40 3.16 -5.58
C ASP A 124 12.19 4.45 -4.76
N SER A 125 12.02 4.35 -3.44
CA SER A 125 11.87 5.53 -2.58
C SER A 125 13.09 6.43 -2.45
N HIS A 126 14.27 5.90 -2.80
CA HIS A 126 15.50 6.66 -2.87
C HIS A 126 15.70 7.37 -4.22
N ALA A 127 14.84 7.08 -5.21
CA ALA A 127 14.82 7.82 -6.47
C ALA A 127 14.06 9.14 -6.32
N TYR A 128 14.54 10.17 -7.02
CA TYR A 128 13.80 11.41 -7.24
C TYR A 128 13.09 11.35 -8.60
N PRO A 129 11.89 11.93 -8.75
CA PRO A 129 11.26 12.08 -10.06
C PRO A 129 12.18 12.91 -10.96
N LYS A 130 12.51 12.42 -12.15
CA LYS A 130 13.36 13.14 -13.11
C LYS A 130 12.74 14.45 -13.63
N ASP A 131 11.47 14.71 -13.34
CA ASP A 131 10.68 15.81 -13.91
C ASP A 131 10.15 16.82 -12.89
N GLN A 132 10.71 16.90 -11.68
CA GLN A 132 10.42 18.03 -10.79
C GLN A 132 11.25 19.25 -11.27
N PRO A 133 10.65 20.42 -11.57
CA PRO A 133 11.44 21.61 -11.83
C PRO A 133 12.33 21.84 -10.61
N THR A 134 13.64 21.96 -10.84
CA THR A 134 14.64 22.25 -9.82
C THR A 134 14.39 23.66 -9.27
N GLY A 135 13.44 23.73 -8.35
CA GLY A 135 13.08 24.95 -7.65
C GLY A 135 14.18 25.33 -6.67
N LYS A 136 15.01 26.27 -7.12
CA LYS A 136 15.85 27.24 -6.38
C LYS A 136 17.35 26.95 -6.35
N THR A 137 18.01 27.59 -7.32
CA THR A 137 19.23 28.37 -7.06
C THR A 137 18.92 29.49 -6.07
N SER A 138 19.57 29.49 -4.92
CA SER A 138 20.06 30.68 -4.20
C SER A 138 21.19 30.24 -3.29
#